data_AF-A0A8R1E506-F1
#
_entry.id   AF-A0A8R1E506-F1
#
_cell.length_a   1.000
_cell.length_b   1.000
_cell.length_c   1.000
_cell.angle_alpha   90.00
_cell.angle_beta   90.00
_cell.angle_gamma   90.00
#
_symmetry.space_group_name_H-M   'P 1'
#
loop_
_entity.id
_entity.type
_entity.pdbx_description
1 polymer ?
#
loop_
_entity_poly.entity_id
_entity_poly.type
_entity_poly.pdbx_seq_one_letter_code
_entity_poly.pdbx_strand_id
1 'polypeptide(L)'
;MPSADIILEFVNSHWKNLPKRLELDPNENNIAVAILDLPHSFETGDMTVTITASYSGEIKETRRQMLKVVTDNLYEEVKKLLETGCVFHDATIRFMVACIIKNKNLNLHFKVSKQWIDDFKKANRISSRKITKFVAVKNINVAAMGTTRVECQ
;
A
#
# COMPACT_ATOMS: atom_id res chain seq x y z
N MET A 1 27.20 -11.91 10.41
CA MET A 1 25.88 -12.21 9.85
C MET A 1 24.89 -11.20 10.43
N PRO A 2 23.87 -10.75 9.68
CA PRO A 2 22.79 -9.94 10.24
C PRO A 2 22.15 -10.64 11.45
N SER A 3 21.87 -9.90 12.53
CA SER A 3 21.31 -10.46 13.79
C SER A 3 20.03 -11.27 13.57
N ALA A 4 19.18 -10.84 12.63
CA ALA A 4 17.97 -11.59 12.25
C ALA A 4 18.25 -12.98 11.64
N ASP A 5 19.32 -13.12 10.87
CA ASP A 5 19.66 -14.40 10.23
C ASP A 5 20.10 -15.43 11.27
N ILE A 6 20.80 -14.98 12.31
CA ILE A 6 21.26 -15.83 13.43
C ILE A 6 20.06 -16.33 14.25
N ILE A 7 19.12 -15.44 14.57
CA ILE A 7 17.87 -15.79 15.27
C ILE A 7 17.06 -16.82 14.48
N LEU A 8 16.87 -16.60 13.18
CA LEU A 8 16.08 -17.50 12.34
C LEU A 8 16.77 -18.85 12.14
N GLU A 9 18.09 -18.89 12.03
CA GLU A 9 18.86 -20.12 11.94
C GLU A 9 18.75 -20.96 13.23
N PHE A 10 18.77 -20.30 14.39
CA PHE A 10 18.52 -20.94 15.68
C PHE A 10 17.11 -21.55 15.76
N VAL A 11 16.07 -20.78 15.43
CA VAL A 11 14.66 -21.25 15.44
C VAL A 11 14.47 -22.43 14.48
N ASN A 12 15.03 -22.35 13.27
CA ASN A 12 14.94 -23.41 12.27
C ASN A 12 15.66 -24.70 12.73
N SER A 13 16.82 -24.55 13.40
CA SER A 13 17.56 -25.66 13.98
C SER A 13 16.75 -26.33 15.10
N HIS A 14 16.05 -25.54 15.91
CA HIS A 14 15.16 -26.01 16.97
C HIS A 14 14.02 -26.87 16.42
N TRP A 15 13.30 -26.41 15.39
CA TRP A 15 12.19 -27.17 14.78
C TRP A 15 12.65 -28.42 14.05
N LYS A 16 13.87 -28.44 13.50
CA LYS A 16 14.43 -29.60 12.80
C LYS A 16 15.14 -30.59 13.72
N ASN A 17 15.13 -30.37 15.04
CA ASN A 17 15.87 -31.16 16.03
C ASN A 17 17.36 -31.32 15.67
N LEU A 18 17.95 -30.29 15.06
CA LEU A 18 19.36 -30.28 14.72
C LEU A 18 20.18 -29.92 15.97
N PRO A 19 21.43 -30.39 16.08
CA PRO A 19 22.30 -29.97 17.18
C PRO A 19 22.42 -28.44 17.18
N LYS A 20 22.00 -27.79 18.26
CA LYS A 20 22.07 -26.33 18.44
C LYS A 20 23.54 -25.92 18.44
N ARG A 21 23.98 -25.20 17.40
CA ARG A 21 25.38 -24.75 17.24
C ARG A 21 25.61 -23.26 17.48
N LEU A 22 24.53 -22.47 17.61
CA LEU A 22 24.60 -21.02 17.67
C LEU A 22 24.33 -20.53 19.09
N GLU A 23 25.30 -19.83 19.65
CA GLU A 23 25.14 -19.07 20.90
C GLU A 23 24.44 -17.76 20.57
N LEU A 24 23.22 -17.58 21.07
CA LEU A 24 22.49 -16.33 20.95
C LEU A 24 22.85 -15.43 22.13
N ASP A 25 22.95 -14.13 21.87
CA ASP A 25 22.99 -13.16 22.96
C ASP A 25 21.63 -13.11 23.70
N PRO A 26 21.56 -12.53 24.92
CA PRO A 26 20.34 -12.51 25.71
C PRO A 26 19.12 -11.88 25.01
N ASN A 27 19.34 -10.85 24.19
CA ASN A 27 18.27 -10.19 23.45
C ASN A 27 17.82 -11.01 22.24
N GLU A 28 18.76 -11.58 21.49
CA GLU A 28 18.47 -12.51 20.39
C GLU A 28 17.73 -13.76 20.88
N ASN A 29 18.11 -14.29 22.04
CA ASN A 29 17.46 -15.44 22.67
C ASN A 29 16.02 -15.12 23.08
N ASN A 30 15.75 -13.94 23.63
CA ASN A 30 14.38 -13.53 23.97
C ASN A 30 13.47 -13.49 22.73
N ILE A 31 14.01 -13.00 21.61
CA ILE A 31 13.28 -12.95 20.34
C ILE A 31 13.06 -14.37 19.80
N ALA A 32 14.09 -15.21 19.82
CA ALA A 32 14.00 -16.59 19.36
C ALA A 32 12.97 -17.41 20.16
N VAL A 33 12.94 -17.27 21.48
CA VAL A 33 11.97 -17.92 22.36
C VAL A 33 10.55 -17.44 22.06
N ALA A 34 10.35 -16.12 21.92
CA ALA A 34 9.04 -15.58 21.54
C ALA A 34 8.53 -16.14 20.19
N ILE A 35 9.42 -16.32 19.21
CA ILE A 35 9.07 -16.94 17.92
C ILE A 35 8.69 -18.42 18.09
N LEU A 36 9.38 -19.16 18.97
CA LEU A 36 9.09 -20.57 19.24
C LEU A 36 7.77 -20.79 20.00
N ASP A 37 7.36 -19.82 20.83
CA ASP A 37 6.14 -19.90 21.63
C ASP A 37 4.88 -19.52 20.82
N LEU A 38 5.02 -18.72 19.75
CA LEU A 38 3.90 -18.30 18.89
C LEU A 38 3.07 -19.47 18.31
N PRO A 39 3.67 -20.54 17.75
CA PRO A 39 2.91 -21.70 17.28
C PRO A 39 2.02 -22.34 18.35
N HIS A 40 2.50 -22.44 19.60
CA HIS A 40 1.74 -23.02 20.71
C HIS A 40 0.58 -22.12 21.16
N SER A 41 0.74 -20.80 21.06
CA SER A 41 -0.36 -19.85 21.31
C SER A 41 -1.46 -19.90 20.23
N PHE A 42 -1.12 -20.32 19.00
CA PHE A 42 -2.09 -20.49 17.92
C PHE A 42 -2.98 -21.72 18.13
N GLU A 43 -2.41 -22.83 18.63
CA GLU A 43 -3.14 -24.07 18.88
C GLU A 43 -4.12 -23.98 20.06
N THR A 44 -3.84 -23.09 21.02
CA THR A 44 -4.63 -22.92 22.25
C THR A 44 -5.74 -21.88 22.13
N GLY A 45 -5.80 -21.13 21.01
CA GLY A 45 -6.88 -20.18 20.72
C GLY A 45 -6.88 -18.90 21.57
N ASP A 46 -5.90 -18.72 22.44
CA ASP A 46 -5.73 -17.53 23.29
C ASP A 46 -4.50 -16.73 22.82
N MET A 47 -4.72 -15.83 21.87
CA MET A 47 -3.64 -15.03 21.30
C MET A 47 -3.70 -13.60 21.87
N THR A 48 -2.85 -13.31 22.85
CA THR A 48 -2.56 -11.95 23.32
C THR A 48 -1.15 -11.53 22.90
N VAL A 49 -1.00 -10.99 21.69
CA VAL A 49 0.28 -10.42 21.24
C VAL A 49 0.46 -9.04 21.88
N THR A 50 1.16 -8.98 23.00
CA THR A 50 1.53 -7.71 23.65
C THR A 50 2.95 -7.35 23.21
N ILE A 51 3.09 -6.59 22.12
CA ILE A 51 4.39 -6.06 21.70
C ILE A 51 4.79 -4.96 22.70
N THR A 52 5.67 -5.28 23.66
CA THR A 52 6.18 -4.33 24.67
C THR A 52 7.41 -3.56 24.20
N ALA A 53 7.90 -3.81 22.99
CA ALA A 53 8.95 -3.01 22.37
C ALA A 53 8.32 -1.82 21.63
N SER A 54 8.24 -0.67 22.29
CA SER A 54 8.03 0.61 21.62
C SER A 54 9.27 0.92 20.79
N TYR A 55 9.26 0.53 19.52
CA TYR A 55 10.20 1.07 18.53
C TYR A 55 9.85 2.55 18.33
N SER A 56 10.56 3.43 19.06
CA SER A 56 10.51 4.89 18.91
C SER A 56 11.32 5.38 17.70
N GLY A 57 11.46 4.55 16.67
CA GLY A 57 11.92 5.01 15.38
C GLY A 57 10.73 5.61 14.65
N GLU A 58 10.76 6.90 14.32
CA GLU A 58 9.92 7.42 13.26
C GLU A 58 10.10 6.48 12.05
N ILE A 59 9.12 5.63 11.77
CA ILE A 59 9.11 4.86 10.53
C ILE A 59 8.91 5.90 9.44
N LYS A 60 10.01 6.48 8.97
CA LYS A 60 10.00 7.42 7.86
C LYS A 60 9.57 6.61 6.65
N GLU A 61 8.29 6.74 6.32
CA GLU A 61 7.74 6.14 5.12
C GLU A 61 8.62 6.55 3.96
N THR A 62 9.25 5.54 3.34
CA THR A 62 10.15 5.80 2.23
C THR A 62 9.32 6.38 1.09
N ARG A 63 9.89 7.30 0.29
CA ARG A 63 9.22 7.86 -0.89
C ARG A 63 8.54 6.81 -1.77
N ARG A 64 9.15 5.62 -1.90
CA ARG A 64 8.59 4.47 -2.63
C ARG A 64 7.29 3.95 -2.01
N GLN A 65 7.23 3.83 -0.69
CA GLN A 65 6.04 3.40 0.04
C GLN A 65 4.92 4.42 -0.11
N MET A 66 5.21 5.72 0.06
CA MET A 66 4.23 6.79 -0.15
C MET A 66 3.68 6.79 -1.59
N LEU A 67 4.54 6.63 -2.59
CA LEU A 67 4.11 6.53 -3.99
C LEU A 67 3.27 5.29 -4.26
N LYS A 68 3.58 4.16 -3.62
CA LYS A 68 2.78 2.94 -3.70
C LYS A 68 1.38 3.19 -3.16
N VAL A 69 1.27 3.79 -1.98
CA VAL A 69 -0.02 4.19 -1.38
C VAL A 69 -0.81 5.07 -2.35
N VAL A 70 -0.18 6.10 -2.94
CA VAL A 70 -0.84 6.96 -3.93
C VAL A 70 -1.33 6.16 -5.14
N THR A 71 -0.49 5.26 -5.67
CA THR A 71 -0.80 4.48 -6.88
C THR A 71 -1.94 3.50 -6.65
N ASP A 72 -1.94 2.80 -5.52
CA ASP A 72 -2.97 1.83 -5.16
C ASP A 72 -4.32 2.52 -4.96
N ASN A 73 -4.34 3.67 -4.26
CA ASN A 73 -5.57 4.42 -4.03
C ASN A 73 -6.11 5.06 -5.31
N LEU A 74 -5.21 5.54 -6.19
CA LEU A 74 -5.61 6.06 -7.48
C LEU A 74 -6.25 4.97 -8.35
N TYR A 75 -5.68 3.77 -8.34
CA TYR A 75 -6.20 2.65 -9.13
C TYR A 75 -7.62 2.26 -8.69
N GLU A 76 -7.87 2.15 -7.38
CA GLU A 76 -9.21 1.85 -6.88
C GLU A 76 -10.24 2.88 -7.31
N GLU A 77 -9.91 4.16 -7.24
CA GLU A 77 -10.85 5.22 -7.65
C GLU A 77 -11.07 5.23 -9.17
N VAL A 78 -9.99 5.03 -9.94
CA VAL A 78 -10.09 4.87 -11.40
C VAL A 78 -10.92 3.65 -11.77
N LYS A 79 -10.77 2.53 -11.06
CA LYS A 79 -11.50 1.29 -11.33
C LYS A 79 -13.01 1.50 -11.16
N LYS A 80 -13.44 2.15 -10.09
CA LYS A 80 -14.86 2.53 -9.89
C LYS A 80 -15.41 3.34 -11.06
N LEU A 81 -14.65 4.35 -11.51
CA LEU A 81 -15.05 5.19 -12.66
C LEU A 81 -15.11 4.40 -13.98
N LEU A 82 -14.24 3.41 -14.15
CA LEU A 82 -14.28 2.54 -15.34
C LEU A 82 -15.47 1.57 -15.30
N GLU A 83 -15.86 1.07 -14.13
CA GLU A 83 -17.03 0.22 -13.94
C GLU A 83 -18.34 0.98 -14.22
N THR A 84 -18.39 2.28 -13.90
CA THR A 84 -19.53 3.15 -14.27
C THR A 84 -19.54 3.56 -15.74
N GLY A 85 -18.56 3.11 -16.54
CA GLY A 85 -18.44 3.46 -17.96
C GLY A 85 -17.97 4.90 -18.22
N CYS A 86 -17.44 5.58 -17.20
CA CYS A 86 -16.96 6.95 -17.35
C CYS A 86 -15.59 6.99 -18.06
N VAL A 87 -15.44 7.98 -18.93
CA VAL A 87 -14.17 8.30 -19.60
C VAL A 87 -13.62 9.58 -19.00
N PHE A 88 -12.36 9.60 -18.59
CA PHE A 88 -11.72 10.74 -17.95
C PHE A 88 -10.39 11.09 -18.60
N HIS A 89 -9.98 12.35 -18.45
CA HIS A 89 -8.76 12.89 -19.03
C HIS A 89 -7.55 12.71 -18.11
N ASP A 90 -6.34 12.82 -18.67
CA ASP A 90 -5.09 12.85 -17.91
C ASP A 90 -5.08 13.95 -16.84
N ALA A 91 -5.75 15.08 -17.09
CA ALA A 91 -5.92 16.14 -16.11
C ALA A 91 -6.68 15.67 -14.86
N THR A 92 -7.68 14.81 -15.03
CA THR A 92 -8.44 14.19 -13.94
C THR A 92 -7.54 13.28 -13.11
N ILE A 93 -6.68 12.47 -13.74
CA ILE A 93 -5.71 11.64 -13.03
C ILE A 93 -4.78 12.50 -12.18
N ARG A 94 -4.26 13.60 -12.74
CA ARG A 94 -3.40 14.54 -11.99
C ARG A 94 -4.12 15.15 -10.79
N PHE A 95 -5.38 15.54 -10.98
CA PHE A 95 -6.22 16.06 -9.91
C PHE A 95 -6.44 15.04 -8.81
N MET A 96 -6.83 13.80 -9.15
CA MET A 96 -7.05 12.72 -8.19
C MET A 96 -5.80 12.40 -7.37
N VAL A 97 -4.62 12.38 -8.00
CA VAL A 97 -3.34 12.20 -7.28
C VAL A 97 -3.11 13.33 -6.28
N ALA A 98 -3.35 14.58 -6.68
CA ALA A 98 -3.20 15.72 -5.77
C ALA A 98 -4.17 15.62 -4.58
N CYS A 99 -5.42 15.21 -4.82
CA CYS A 99 -6.40 14.97 -3.77
C CYS A 99 -5.96 13.85 -2.81
N ILE A 100 -5.44 12.73 -3.33
CA ILE A 100 -4.96 11.62 -2.49
C ILE A 100 -3.79 12.06 -1.61
N ILE A 101 -2.82 12.80 -2.15
CA ILE A 101 -1.67 13.32 -1.39
C ILE A 101 -2.14 14.23 -0.26
N LYS A 102 -3.08 15.15 -0.56
CA LYS A 102 -3.65 16.08 0.42
C LYS A 102 -4.45 15.35 1.50
N ASN A 103 -5.38 14.48 1.10
CA ASN A 103 -6.30 13.80 2.01
C ASN A 103 -5.59 12.83 2.95
N LYS A 104 -4.49 12.21 2.49
CA LYS A 104 -3.67 11.32 3.32
C LYS A 104 -2.56 12.03 4.08
N ASN A 105 -2.49 13.36 4.01
CA ASN A 105 -1.46 14.19 4.63
C ASN A 105 -0.03 13.69 4.33
N LEU A 106 0.20 13.21 3.11
CA LEU A 106 1.49 12.67 2.71
C LEU A 106 2.44 13.83 2.42
N ASN A 107 3.58 13.88 3.11
CA ASN A 107 4.65 14.85 2.82
C ASN A 107 5.43 14.43 1.55
N LEU A 108 4.75 14.48 0.41
CA LEU A 108 5.24 14.00 -0.86
C LEU A 108 5.19 15.13 -1.90
N HIS A 109 6.36 15.71 -2.20
CA HIS A 109 6.52 16.55 -3.39
C HIS A 109 6.63 15.66 -4.63
N PHE A 110 5.48 15.37 -5.24
CA PHE A 110 5.37 14.53 -6.44
C PHE A 110 4.56 15.22 -7.53
N LYS A 111 5.25 15.55 -8.64
CA LYS A 111 4.62 16.08 -9.85
C LYS A 111 4.33 14.93 -10.79
N VAL A 112 3.05 14.74 -11.09
CA VAL A 112 2.57 13.74 -12.03
C VAL A 112 2.97 14.12 -13.45
N SER A 113 4.03 13.49 -13.98
CA SER A 113 4.49 13.69 -15.35
C SER A 113 3.61 12.92 -16.35
N LYS A 114 3.67 13.29 -17.64
CA LYS A 114 2.99 12.54 -18.70
C LYS A 114 3.48 11.09 -18.76
N GLN A 115 4.80 10.89 -18.72
CA GLN A 115 5.41 9.57 -18.71
C GLN A 115 4.90 8.72 -17.55
N TRP A 116 4.80 9.29 -16.35
CA TRP A 116 4.27 8.56 -15.19
C TRP A 116 2.83 8.10 -15.38
N ILE A 117 1.99 8.94 -15.99
CA ILE A 117 0.60 8.58 -16.31
C ILE A 117 0.57 7.44 -17.32
N ASP A 118 1.42 7.50 -18.35
CA ASP A 118 1.50 6.46 -19.37
C ASP A 118 1.98 5.13 -18.78
N ASP A 119 2.96 5.16 -17.87
CA ASP A 119 3.43 4.00 -17.12
C ASP A 119 2.35 3.44 -16.18
N PHE A 120 1.63 4.31 -15.46
CA PHE A 120 0.50 3.93 -14.60
C PHE A 120 -0.60 3.23 -15.40
N LYS A 121 -0.98 3.79 -16.56
CA LYS A 121 -1.97 3.18 -17.46
C LYS A 121 -1.51 1.83 -17.96
N LYS A 122 -0.25 1.72 -18.38
CA LYS A 122 0.35 0.49 -18.89
C LYS A 122 0.37 -0.60 -17.81
N ALA A 123 0.81 -0.26 -16.59
CA ALA A 123 0.86 -1.17 -15.45
C ALA A 123 -0.53 -1.71 -15.10
N ASN A 124 -1.56 -0.86 -15.18
CA ASN A 124 -2.94 -1.21 -14.82
C ASN A 124 -3.82 -1.62 -16.02
N ARG A 125 -3.21 -1.84 -17.20
CA ARG A 125 -3.89 -2.22 -18.46
C ARG A 125 -5.05 -1.27 -18.84
N ILE A 126 -4.94 0.00 -18.50
CA ILE A 126 -5.92 1.03 -18.85
C ILE A 126 -5.59 1.49 -20.28
N SER A 127 -6.38 1.04 -21.26
CA SER A 127 -6.16 1.40 -22.66
C SER A 127 -6.47 2.89 -22.89
N SER A 128 -5.75 3.52 -23.82
CA SER A 128 -6.01 4.92 -24.21
C SER A 128 -7.46 5.14 -24.62
N ARG A 129 -8.14 4.12 -25.19
CA ARG A 129 -9.57 4.16 -25.59
C ARG A 129 -10.53 4.39 -24.43
N LYS A 130 -10.15 4.04 -23.19
CA LYS A 130 -10.90 4.36 -21.96
C LYS A 130 -10.64 5.79 -21.44
N ILE A 131 -9.71 6.51 -22.07
CA ILE A 131 -9.19 7.82 -21.64
C ILE A 131 -9.15 8.85 -22.80
N THR A 132 -9.54 8.48 -24.02
CA THR A 132 -9.37 9.33 -25.22
C THR A 132 -10.49 10.36 -25.42
N LYS A 133 -10.08 11.64 -25.34
CA LYS A 133 -10.35 12.81 -26.24
C LYS A 133 -11.71 12.89 -27.02
N PHE A 134 -12.67 13.67 -26.47
CA PHE A 134 -13.92 14.32 -27.02
C PHE A 134 -15.03 13.40 -27.60
N VAL A 135 -16.35 13.61 -27.42
CA VAL A 135 -17.25 14.74 -27.82
C VAL A 135 -18.50 14.82 -26.91
N ALA A 136 -19.06 16.03 -26.74
CA ALA A 136 -20.30 16.37 -26.03
C ALA A 136 -21.39 15.28 -25.97
N VAL A 137 -21.96 15.07 -24.78
CA VAL A 137 -23.19 14.28 -24.62
C VAL A 137 -24.33 15.08 -25.25
N LYS A 138 -24.76 14.68 -26.45
CA LYS A 138 -26.00 15.15 -27.05
C LYS A 138 -27.16 14.56 -26.24
N ASN A 139 -27.79 15.42 -25.44
CA ASN A 139 -29.08 15.27 -24.75
C ASN A 139 -29.64 13.85 -24.61
N ILE A 140 -29.47 13.27 -23.41
CA ILE A 140 -30.48 12.38 -22.83
C ILE A 140 -30.92 13.05 -21.53
N ASN A 141 -32.06 13.74 -21.62
CA ASN A 141 -32.84 14.39 -20.56
C ASN A 141 -32.06 15.21 -19.52
N VAL A 142 -31.90 16.49 -19.88
CA VAL A 142 -31.59 17.62 -19.01
C VAL A 142 -32.68 17.75 -17.92
N ALA A 143 -32.46 17.16 -16.75
CA ALA A 143 -33.23 17.51 -15.54
C ALA A 143 -32.56 17.21 -14.19
N ALA A 144 -31.48 16.41 -14.11
CA ALA A 144 -30.96 16.00 -12.79
C ALA A 144 -29.42 15.99 -12.62
N MET A 145 -28.65 16.56 -13.55
CA MET A 145 -27.22 16.72 -13.35
C MET A 145 -26.93 18.05 -12.64
N GLY A 146 -27.18 18.04 -11.33
CA GLY A 146 -26.46 18.91 -10.42
C GLY A 146 -24.98 18.64 -10.59
N THR A 147 -24.25 19.67 -10.96
CA THR A 147 -22.80 19.68 -11.08
C THR A 147 -22.19 19.14 -9.79
N THR A 148 -21.79 17.86 -9.76
CA THR A 148 -20.91 17.34 -8.72
C THR A 148 -19.51 17.87 -8.99
N ARG A 149 -19.36 19.14 -8.61
CA ARG A 149 -18.12 19.71 -8.17
C ARG A 149 -17.60 18.76 -7.10
N VAL A 150 -16.56 18.00 -7.42
CA VAL A 150 -15.80 17.24 -6.42
C VAL A 150 -15.06 18.29 -5.60
N GLU A 151 -15.78 18.87 -4.66
CA GLU A 151 -15.21 19.69 -3.60
C GLU A 151 -14.52 18.73 -2.64
N CYS A 152 -13.22 18.93 -2.46
CA CYS A 152 -12.50 18.31 -1.36
C CYS A 152 -12.98 18.97 -0.07
N GLN A 153 -13.91 18.33 0.63
CA GLN A 153 -14.10 18.54 2.07
C GLN A 153 -12.92 17.96 2.84
#